data_AF-A0A2C9M0Y0-F1
#
_entry.id   AF-A0A2C9M0Y0-F1
#
_cell.length_a   1.000
_cell.length_b   1.000
_cell.length_c   1.000
_cell.angle_alpha   90.00
_cell.angle_beta   90.00
_cell.angle_gamma   90.00
#
_symmetry.space_group_name_H-M   'P 1'
#
loop_
_entity.id
_entity.type
_entity.pdbx_description
1 polymer ?
#
loop_
_entity_poly.entity_id
_entity_poly.type
_entity_poly.pdbx_seq_one_letter_code
_entity_poly.pdbx_strand_id
1 'polypeptide(L)'
;MGNLPCHLKDKDDAWKQQNIEMVENPAYKFANLAKGGSLIDAYNEHGIQKVQEIAREEMSKFFYHRDGKKHTISIEELSLWQKRYKRRVAGQNSDLISDEELSEEELEEHYFNKVYPHDACWDLNKRGGVGETPFHLLYLNDSPVHFEVAKIVLQMYPNLALDVYEGEEYYGESALHIAIIVGDFDSVQLLVESGANVNQRATGRFFLPEDQKKGYTGNTNYE
;
A
#
# COMPACT_ATOMS: atom_id res chain seq x y z
N MET A 1 -27.48 -23.02 -8.74
CA MET A 1 -26.86 -23.35 -7.45
C MET A 1 -25.59 -24.13 -7.72
N GLY A 2 -24.48 -23.42 -7.94
CA GLY A 2 -23.15 -24.03 -8.00
C GLY A 2 -22.45 -23.68 -6.70
N ASN A 3 -22.12 -24.68 -5.88
CA ASN A 3 -21.25 -24.51 -4.73
C ASN A 3 -19.84 -24.23 -5.26
N LEU A 4 -19.39 -22.98 -5.15
CA LEU A 4 -17.98 -22.62 -5.27
C LEU A 4 -17.30 -22.97 -3.93
N PRO A 5 -16.13 -23.61 -3.93
CA PRO A 5 -15.43 -23.96 -2.71
C PRO A 5 -14.97 -22.68 -2.01
N CYS A 6 -15.62 -22.38 -0.89
CA CYS A 6 -15.27 -21.34 0.07
C CYS A 6 -13.91 -21.66 0.70
N HIS A 7 -12.82 -21.21 0.09
CA HIS A 7 -11.48 -21.26 0.66
C HIS A 7 -10.76 -19.90 0.60
N LEU A 8 -11.45 -18.85 1.06
CA LEU A 8 -10.78 -17.62 1.50
C LEU A 8 -11.09 -17.45 2.99
N LYS A 9 -10.11 -17.85 3.80
CA LYS A 9 -10.10 -17.84 5.27
C LYS A 9 -10.05 -16.39 5.80
N ASP A 10 -10.45 -16.26 7.06
CA ASP A 10 -10.80 -15.06 7.84
C ASP A 10 -9.92 -13.79 7.69
N LYS A 11 -10.48 -12.65 8.16
CA LYS A 11 -9.78 -11.36 8.43
C LYS A 11 -8.42 -11.54 9.14
N ASP A 12 -8.28 -12.63 9.88
CA ASP A 12 -7.06 -13.04 10.56
C ASP A 12 -5.86 -13.24 9.63
N ASP A 13 -6.06 -13.58 8.36
CA ASP A 13 -4.97 -13.99 7.48
C ASP A 13 -4.19 -12.82 6.88
N ALA A 14 -4.86 -11.71 6.54
CA ALA A 14 -4.18 -10.48 6.11
C ALA A 14 -3.33 -9.87 7.24
N TRP A 15 -3.87 -9.85 8.46
CA TRP A 15 -3.15 -9.38 9.64
C TRP A 15 -1.98 -10.31 10.01
N LYS A 16 -2.16 -11.64 9.94
CA LYS A 16 -1.05 -12.61 10.12
C LYS A 16 0.05 -12.38 9.09
N GLN A 17 -0.31 -12.20 7.82
CA GLN A 17 0.65 -11.95 6.75
C GLN A 17 1.42 -10.65 7.00
N GLN A 18 0.73 -9.57 7.37
CA GLN A 18 1.36 -8.30 7.67
C GLN A 18 2.36 -8.43 8.83
N ASN A 19 2.03 -9.18 9.88
CA ASN A 19 2.95 -9.45 11.00
C ASN A 19 4.18 -10.27 10.62
N ILE A 20 4.03 -11.28 9.76
CA ILE A 20 5.16 -12.07 9.24
C ILE A 20 6.07 -11.14 8.43
N GLU A 21 5.48 -10.38 7.51
CA GLU A 21 6.23 -9.49 6.64
C GLU A 21 6.87 -8.31 7.37
N MET A 22 6.34 -7.86 8.51
CA MET A 22 7.01 -6.84 9.32
C MET A 22 8.46 -7.20 9.68
N VAL A 23 8.76 -8.50 9.82
CA VAL A 23 10.09 -8.98 10.21
C VAL A 23 11.02 -9.07 8.99
N GLU A 24 10.50 -9.50 7.84
CA GLU A 24 11.32 -9.87 6.68
C GLU A 24 11.31 -8.84 5.55
N ASN A 25 10.22 -8.06 5.41
CA ASN A 25 10.03 -7.15 4.28
C ASN A 25 10.84 -5.86 4.48
N PRO A 26 11.79 -5.55 3.58
CA PRO A 26 12.68 -4.41 3.74
C PRO A 26 12.00 -3.04 3.76
N ALA A 27 10.75 -2.92 3.29
CA ALA A 27 10.00 -1.67 3.34
C ALA A 27 9.80 -1.18 4.79
N TYR A 28 9.50 -2.09 5.73
CA TYR A 28 9.25 -1.73 7.13
C TYR A 28 10.48 -1.22 7.89
N LYS A 29 11.67 -1.27 7.26
CA LYS A 29 12.87 -0.62 7.78
C LYS A 29 12.66 0.89 7.97
N PHE A 30 11.94 1.55 7.05
CA PHE A 30 11.84 3.01 7.03
C PHE A 30 10.80 3.55 8.02
N ALA A 31 9.64 2.90 8.07
CA ALA A 31 8.56 3.13 9.02
C ALA A 31 7.81 1.79 9.20
N ASN A 32 7.34 1.50 10.40
CA ASN A 32 6.63 0.24 10.70
C ASN A 32 5.43 0.44 11.64
N LEU A 33 4.61 -0.61 11.79
CA LEU A 33 3.40 -0.59 12.63
C LEU A 33 3.71 -0.49 14.13
N ALA A 34 4.95 -0.74 14.55
CA ALA A 34 5.40 -0.53 15.93
C ALA A 34 5.80 0.94 16.20
N LYS A 35 5.42 1.88 15.33
CA LYS A 35 5.70 3.32 15.42
C LYS A 35 7.19 3.69 15.41
N GLY A 36 8.03 2.80 14.87
CA GLY A 36 9.47 3.01 14.70
C GLY A 36 9.90 2.96 13.24
N GLY A 37 11.21 2.86 13.02
CA GLY A 37 11.83 2.79 11.70
C GLY A 37 12.92 3.83 11.54
N SER A 38 13.84 3.59 10.60
CA SER A 38 15.06 4.39 10.47
C SER A 38 14.81 5.86 10.16
N LEU A 39 13.66 6.21 9.55
CA LEU A 39 13.29 7.62 9.35
C LEU A 39 12.88 8.30 10.66
N ILE A 40 12.17 7.57 11.54
CA ILE A 40 11.72 8.07 12.84
C ILE A 40 12.92 8.24 13.78
N ASP A 41 13.80 7.23 13.82
CA ASP A 41 15.02 7.25 14.64
C ASP A 41 15.94 8.38 14.19
N ALA A 42 16.15 8.53 12.87
CA ALA A 42 16.95 9.61 12.30
C ALA A 42 16.41 10.99 12.65
N TYR A 43 15.09 11.20 12.60
CA TYR A 43 14.49 12.47 12.97
C TYR A 43 14.73 12.80 14.45
N ASN A 44 14.51 11.82 15.33
CA ASN A 44 14.64 12.01 16.77
C ASN A 44 16.09 12.26 17.22
N GLU A 45 17.05 11.55 16.62
CA GLU A 45 18.47 11.59 17.05
C GLU A 45 19.30 12.65 16.30
N HIS A 46 18.96 12.89 15.04
CA HIS A 46 19.82 13.64 14.11
C HIS A 46 19.07 14.70 13.29
N GLY A 47 17.75 14.79 13.44
CA GLY A 47 16.92 15.80 12.80
C GLY A 47 16.73 15.62 11.29
N ILE A 48 16.21 16.67 10.67
CA ILE A 48 15.72 16.69 9.28
C ILE A 48 16.79 16.25 8.27
N GLN A 49 18.04 16.68 8.45
CA GLN A 49 19.13 16.41 7.50
C GLN A 49 19.39 14.91 7.35
N LYS A 50 19.31 14.15 8.45
CA LYS A 50 19.51 12.71 8.41
C LYS A 50 18.34 11.97 7.78
N VAL A 51 17.11 12.43 8.02
CA VAL A 51 15.92 11.92 7.32
C VAL A 51 16.08 12.10 5.82
N GLN A 52 16.50 13.29 5.37
CA GLN A 52 16.73 13.57 3.94
C GLN A 52 17.85 12.71 3.35
N GLU A 53 18.91 12.43 4.10
CA GLU A 53 19.99 11.54 3.68
C GLU A 53 19.48 10.11 3.46
N ILE A 54 18.79 9.53 4.46
CA ILE A 54 18.21 8.17 4.36
C ILE A 54 17.20 8.10 3.22
N ALA A 55 16.34 9.12 3.08
CA ALA A 55 15.36 9.22 2.01
C ALA A 55 16.02 9.24 0.62
N ARG A 56 17.18 9.89 0.48
CA ARG A 56 17.93 9.98 -0.79
C ARG A 56 18.72 8.72 -1.09
N GLU A 57 19.42 8.16 -0.12
CA GLU A 57 20.40 7.11 -0.34
C GLU A 57 19.83 5.70 -0.22
N GLU A 58 18.78 5.54 0.57
CA GLU A 58 18.22 4.24 0.91
C GLU A 58 16.79 4.10 0.41
N MET A 59 15.88 4.99 0.82
CA MET A 59 14.46 4.90 0.46
C MET A 59 14.23 5.02 -1.05
N SER A 60 14.97 5.89 -1.74
CA SER A 60 14.87 6.05 -3.19
C SER A 60 15.15 4.78 -4.01
N LYS A 61 15.85 3.79 -3.43
CA LYS A 61 16.10 2.48 -4.06
C LYS A 61 14.81 1.64 -4.18
N PHE A 62 13.79 2.00 -3.43
CA PHE A 62 12.46 1.36 -3.42
C PHE A 62 11.48 2.01 -4.39
N PHE A 63 11.88 3.09 -5.07
CA PHE A 63 11.04 3.74 -6.08
C PHE A 63 11.27 3.11 -7.46
N TYR A 64 10.30 3.28 -8.36
CA TYR A 64 10.50 3.01 -9.79
C TYR A 64 11.62 3.88 -10.36
N HIS A 65 11.63 5.16 -9.99
CA HIS A 65 12.64 6.12 -10.39
C HIS A 65 13.27 6.76 -9.14
N ARG A 66 14.60 6.66 -9.01
CA ARG A 66 15.31 7.15 -7.81
C ARG A 66 15.16 8.65 -7.55
N ASP A 67 14.78 9.42 -8.56
CA ASP A 67 14.48 10.85 -8.44
C ASP A 67 13.04 11.13 -7.98
N GLY A 68 12.25 10.09 -7.67
CA GLY A 68 10.87 10.20 -7.21
C GLY A 68 9.88 10.61 -8.30
N LYS A 69 10.24 10.43 -9.57
CA LYS A 69 9.27 10.56 -10.66
C LYS A 69 8.24 9.44 -10.58
N LYS A 70 7.01 9.79 -10.93
CA LYS A 70 5.94 8.81 -11.10
C LYS A 70 6.22 7.85 -12.25
N HIS A 71 5.77 6.61 -12.07
CA HIS A 71 5.68 5.56 -13.07
C HIS A 71 4.21 5.18 -13.22
N THR A 72 3.74 5.00 -14.45
CA THR A 72 2.39 4.50 -14.70
C THR A 72 2.43 2.98 -14.65
N ILE A 73 1.87 2.40 -13.59
CA ILE A 73 1.77 0.95 -13.44
C ILE A 73 0.77 0.44 -14.48
N SER A 74 1.21 -0.50 -15.31
CA SER A 74 0.39 -1.15 -16.34
C SER A 74 -0.55 -2.22 -15.76
N ILE A 75 -1.57 -2.62 -16.53
CA ILE A 75 -2.47 -3.72 -16.14
C ILE A 75 -1.66 -5.02 -16.03
N GLU A 76 -0.67 -5.20 -16.88
CA GLU A 76 0.23 -6.36 -16.88
C GLU A 76 1.04 -6.45 -15.58
N GLU A 77 1.66 -5.34 -15.14
CA GLU A 77 2.38 -5.25 -13.86
C GLU A 77 1.46 -5.56 -12.67
N LEU A 78 0.27 -4.97 -12.65
CA LEU A 78 -0.73 -5.20 -11.60
C LEU A 78 -1.17 -6.66 -11.56
N SER A 79 -1.48 -7.24 -12.72
CA SER A 79 -1.85 -8.65 -12.86
C SER A 79 -0.78 -9.58 -12.30
N LEU A 80 0.48 -9.36 -12.68
CA LEU A 80 1.61 -10.17 -12.19
C LEU A 80 1.79 -10.02 -10.68
N TRP A 81 1.71 -8.79 -10.17
CA TRP A 81 1.80 -8.53 -8.74
C TRP A 81 0.68 -9.22 -7.95
N GLN A 82 -0.57 -9.15 -8.43
CA GLN A 82 -1.71 -9.80 -7.78
C GLN A 82 -1.58 -11.32 -7.72
N LYS A 83 -1.10 -11.95 -8.79
CA LYS A 83 -0.83 -13.40 -8.82
C LYS A 83 0.24 -13.78 -7.80
N ARG A 84 1.34 -13.02 -7.72
CA ARG A 84 2.37 -13.23 -6.68
C ARG A 84 1.82 -13.02 -5.28
N TYR A 85 1.06 -11.95 -5.08
CA TYR A 85 0.44 -11.61 -3.80
C TYR A 85 -0.45 -12.73 -3.29
N LYS A 86 -1.35 -13.26 -4.12
CA LYS A 86 -2.20 -14.42 -3.78
C LYS A 86 -1.39 -15.63 -3.33
N ARG A 87 -0.32 -15.94 -4.06
CA ARG A 87 0.59 -17.05 -3.71
C ARG A 87 1.25 -16.83 -2.35
N ARG A 88 1.75 -15.62 -2.06
CA ARG A 88 2.33 -15.28 -0.74
C ARG A 88 1.31 -15.46 0.38
N VAL A 89 0.10 -14.91 0.21
CA VAL A 89 -0.99 -15.04 1.20
C VAL A 89 -1.41 -16.51 1.40
N ALA A 90 -1.32 -17.33 0.35
CA ALA A 90 -1.55 -18.77 0.44
C ALA A 90 -0.38 -19.56 1.07
N GLY A 91 0.69 -18.89 1.52
CA GLY A 91 1.90 -19.51 2.08
C GLY A 91 2.79 -20.21 1.04
N GLN A 92 2.59 -19.91 -0.25
CA GLN A 92 3.40 -20.44 -1.34
C GLN A 92 4.57 -19.49 -1.64
N ASN A 93 5.72 -20.05 -2.02
CA ASN A 93 6.88 -19.26 -2.42
C ASN A 93 6.64 -18.62 -3.81
N SER A 94 6.28 -17.34 -3.83
CA SER A 94 6.02 -16.59 -5.07
C SER A 94 7.27 -16.14 -5.80
N ASP A 95 8.42 -16.10 -5.13
CA ASP A 95 9.63 -15.42 -5.62
C ASP A 95 10.43 -16.29 -6.61
N LEU A 96 10.07 -17.57 -6.72
CA LEU A 96 10.71 -18.52 -7.62
C LEU A 96 10.02 -18.63 -8.99
N ILE A 97 8.88 -17.94 -9.19
CA ILE A 97 8.08 -18.07 -10.41
C ILE A 97 8.36 -16.90 -11.35
N SER A 98 8.68 -17.24 -12.60
CA SER A 98 8.96 -16.28 -13.67
C SER A 98 7.70 -15.47 -14.06
N ASP A 99 7.90 -14.28 -14.62
CA ASP A 99 6.80 -13.49 -15.19
C ASP A 99 6.10 -14.24 -16.32
N GLU A 100 6.84 -14.99 -17.14
CA GLU A 100 6.30 -15.81 -18.22
C GLU A 100 5.31 -16.86 -17.69
N GLU A 101 5.71 -17.63 -16.66
CA GLU A 101 4.86 -18.67 -16.08
C GLU A 101 3.60 -18.07 -15.43
N LEU A 102 3.73 -16.95 -14.72
CA LEU A 102 2.56 -16.26 -14.15
C LEU A 102 1.65 -15.68 -15.23
N SER A 103 2.18 -15.24 -16.37
CA SER A 103 1.38 -14.64 -17.43
C SER A 103 0.40 -15.63 -18.07
N GLU A 104 0.73 -16.92 -18.06
CA GLU A 104 -0.11 -18.01 -18.60
C GLU A 104 -1.28 -18.38 -17.68
N GLU A 105 -1.23 -18.01 -16.40
CA GLU A 105 -2.32 -18.25 -15.45
C GLU A 105 -3.55 -17.39 -15.75
N GLU A 106 -4.74 -17.99 -15.69
CA GLU A 106 -5.99 -17.24 -15.82
C GLU A 106 -6.10 -16.20 -14.69
N LEU A 107 -6.39 -14.96 -15.06
CA LEU A 107 -6.75 -13.93 -14.11
C LEU A 107 -8.13 -14.25 -13.54
N GLU A 108 -8.18 -14.69 -12.30
CA GLU A 108 -9.44 -14.70 -11.55
C GLU A 108 -9.93 -13.25 -11.42
N GLU A 109 -11.07 -12.92 -12.04
CA GLU A 109 -11.72 -11.64 -11.82
C GLU A 109 -12.00 -11.45 -10.33
N HIS A 110 -11.35 -10.45 -9.73
CA HIS A 110 -11.71 -10.00 -8.40
C HIS A 110 -13.06 -9.31 -8.49
N TYR A 111 -14.09 -9.93 -7.90
CA TYR A 111 -15.46 -9.44 -7.92
C TYR A 111 -15.63 -8.00 -7.38
N PHE A 112 -14.70 -7.51 -6.55
CA PHE A 112 -14.79 -6.20 -5.89
C PHE A 112 -13.66 -5.22 -6.25
N ASN A 113 -12.42 -5.68 -6.41
CA ASN A 113 -11.30 -4.80 -6.76
C ASN A 113 -11.11 -4.73 -8.28
N LYS A 114 -11.74 -3.72 -8.90
CA LYS A 114 -11.43 -3.38 -10.29
C LYS A 114 -10.12 -2.62 -10.33
N VAL A 115 -9.11 -3.25 -10.93
CA VAL A 115 -7.78 -2.68 -11.09
C VAL A 115 -7.72 -1.87 -12.37
N TYR A 116 -7.03 -0.74 -12.33
CA TYR A 116 -6.81 0.12 -13.49
C TYR A 116 -5.36 0.60 -13.49
N PRO A 117 -4.78 0.94 -14.64
CA PRO A 117 -3.51 1.65 -14.67
C PRO A 117 -3.60 2.92 -13.83
N HIS A 118 -2.59 3.14 -13.00
CA HIS A 118 -2.46 4.37 -12.23
C HIS A 118 -1.00 4.72 -12.02
N ASP A 119 -0.76 5.98 -11.69
CA ASP A 119 0.58 6.46 -11.37
C ASP A 119 0.96 6.09 -9.94
N ALA A 120 2.23 5.79 -9.73
CA ALA A 120 2.83 5.50 -8.43
C ALA A 120 4.28 5.99 -8.39
N CYS A 121 4.80 6.23 -7.19
CA CYS A 121 6.23 6.53 -6.98
C CYS A 121 6.96 5.29 -6.47
N TRP A 122 6.38 4.60 -5.50
CA TRP A 122 6.95 3.40 -4.90
C TRP A 122 6.79 2.19 -5.82
N ASP A 123 7.88 1.44 -6.01
CA ASP A 123 7.93 0.23 -6.82
C ASP A 123 6.94 -0.81 -6.30
N LEU A 124 6.02 -1.25 -7.16
CA LEU A 124 4.96 -2.20 -6.85
C LEU A 124 5.49 -3.47 -6.16
N ASN A 125 6.67 -3.95 -6.57
CA ASN A 125 7.27 -5.18 -6.06
C ASN A 125 8.08 -4.99 -4.76
N LYS A 126 8.12 -3.77 -4.21
CA LYS A 126 8.86 -3.46 -2.98
C LYS A 126 7.97 -2.89 -1.87
N ARG A 127 6.68 -3.20 -1.93
CA ARG A 127 5.64 -2.76 -0.97
C ARG A 127 5.50 -3.74 0.19
N GLY A 128 4.78 -3.33 1.23
CA GLY A 128 4.45 -4.14 2.39
C GLY A 128 3.48 -5.29 2.08
N GLY A 129 3.12 -6.03 3.13
CA GLY A 129 2.39 -7.29 3.03
C GLY A 129 0.92 -7.18 2.69
N VAL A 130 0.39 -5.97 2.63
CA VAL A 130 -0.94 -5.67 2.09
C VAL A 130 -0.85 -4.58 1.02
N GLY A 131 0.32 -4.39 0.41
CA GLY A 131 0.56 -3.44 -0.68
C GLY A 131 0.76 -2.00 -0.22
N GLU A 132 0.96 -1.76 1.07
CA GLU A 132 1.27 -0.44 1.62
C GLU A 132 2.70 0.01 1.30
N THR A 133 2.96 1.29 1.54
CA THR A 133 4.32 1.85 1.55
C THR A 133 4.63 2.39 2.95
N PRO A 134 5.90 2.55 3.32
CA PRO A 134 6.29 3.22 4.57
C PRO A 134 5.70 4.63 4.69
N PHE A 135 5.45 5.31 3.56
CA PHE A 135 4.81 6.62 3.54
C PHE A 135 3.36 6.58 4.07
N HIS A 136 2.59 5.53 3.72
CA HIS A 136 1.27 5.31 4.31
C HIS A 136 1.35 5.13 5.84
N LEU A 137 2.34 4.37 6.31
CA LEU A 137 2.52 4.08 7.73
C LEU A 137 2.85 5.32 8.55
N LEU A 138 3.49 6.34 7.95
CA LEU A 138 3.71 7.62 8.62
C LEU A 138 2.39 8.32 8.98
N TYR A 139 1.38 8.27 8.12
CA TYR A 139 0.05 8.82 8.45
C TYR A 139 -0.72 7.90 9.40
N LEU A 140 -0.62 6.58 9.22
CA LEU A 140 -1.36 5.59 10.02
C LEU A 140 -0.96 5.60 11.51
N ASN A 141 0.31 5.85 11.81
CA ASN A 141 0.82 5.81 13.18
C ASN A 141 0.35 6.99 14.05
N ASP A 142 -0.25 8.02 13.43
CA ASP A 142 -0.90 9.17 14.06
C ASP A 142 -0.06 9.77 15.20
N SER A 143 1.05 10.39 14.84
CA SER A 143 1.89 11.10 15.81
C SER A 143 2.63 12.28 15.18
N PRO A 144 2.92 13.34 15.97
CA PRO A 144 3.58 14.55 15.45
C PRO A 144 4.90 14.27 14.74
N VAL A 145 5.70 13.32 15.26
CA VAL A 145 6.98 12.95 14.63
C VAL A 145 6.76 12.30 13.26
N HIS A 146 5.75 11.43 13.14
CA HIS A 146 5.48 10.76 11.87
C HIS A 146 4.95 11.75 10.82
N PHE A 147 4.12 12.71 11.20
CA PHE A 147 3.65 13.76 10.28
C PHE A 147 4.78 14.68 9.82
N GLU A 148 5.70 15.07 10.70
CA GLU A 148 6.87 15.86 10.30
C GLU A 148 7.80 15.06 9.36
N VAL A 149 8.02 13.77 9.64
CA VAL A 149 8.79 12.90 8.73
C VAL A 149 8.07 12.74 7.38
N ALA A 150 6.74 12.55 7.38
CA ALA A 150 5.95 12.46 6.15
C ALA A 150 6.07 13.75 5.32
N LYS A 151 5.96 14.92 5.97
CA LYS A 151 6.14 16.23 5.34
C LYS A 151 7.51 16.37 4.70
N ILE A 152 8.59 16.03 5.41
CA ILE A 152 9.97 16.11 4.88
C ILE A 152 10.11 15.23 3.64
N VAL A 153 9.65 13.99 3.73
CA VAL A 153 9.78 13.00 2.65
C VAL A 153 8.92 13.39 1.44
N LEU A 154 7.71 13.88 1.66
CA LEU A 154 6.80 14.33 0.60
C LEU A 154 7.34 15.57 -0.12
N GLN A 155 7.95 16.51 0.60
CA GLN A 155 8.62 17.67 -0.02
C GLN A 155 9.79 17.26 -0.92
N MET A 156 10.47 16.15 -0.63
CA MET A 156 11.51 15.61 -1.49
C MET A 156 10.93 14.86 -2.70
N TYR A 157 9.84 14.12 -2.49
CA TYR A 157 9.25 13.23 -3.49
C TYR A 157 7.72 13.39 -3.54
N PRO A 158 7.20 14.44 -4.20
CA PRO A 158 5.76 14.75 -4.19
C PRO A 158 4.86 13.63 -4.73
N ASN A 159 5.37 12.83 -5.68
CA ASN A 159 4.59 11.73 -6.28
C ASN A 159 4.29 10.58 -5.30
N LEU A 160 4.88 10.56 -4.10
CA LEU A 160 4.45 9.63 -3.03
C LEU A 160 2.98 9.84 -2.64
N ALA A 161 2.43 11.03 -2.90
CA ALA A 161 1.01 11.32 -2.71
C ALA A 161 0.07 10.55 -3.66
N LEU A 162 0.61 9.95 -4.73
CA LEU A 162 -0.13 9.14 -5.71
C LEU A 162 -0.22 7.68 -5.30
N ASP A 163 0.66 7.21 -4.40
CA ASP A 163 0.70 5.82 -4.00
C ASP A 163 -0.59 5.41 -3.25
N VAL A 164 -1.05 4.19 -3.51
CA VAL A 164 -2.20 3.57 -2.86
C VAL A 164 -1.82 2.19 -2.31
N TYR A 165 -2.65 1.65 -1.42
CA TYR A 165 -2.58 0.23 -1.06
C TYR A 165 -3.01 -0.64 -2.26
N GLU A 166 -2.21 -1.67 -2.54
CA GLU A 166 -2.43 -2.58 -3.66
C GLU A 166 -3.10 -3.90 -3.26
N GLY A 167 -3.00 -4.28 -1.97
CA GLY A 167 -3.52 -5.54 -1.46
C GLY A 167 -5.04 -5.58 -1.37
N GLU A 168 -5.58 -6.80 -1.42
CA GLU A 168 -7.02 -7.04 -1.51
C GLU A 168 -7.84 -6.35 -0.41
N GLU A 169 -7.33 -6.37 0.83
CA GLU A 169 -8.04 -5.89 2.02
C GLU A 169 -8.24 -4.38 2.00
N TYR A 170 -7.20 -3.62 1.67
CA TYR A 170 -7.18 -2.15 1.76
C TYR A 170 -7.04 -1.46 0.39
N TYR A 171 -7.27 -2.18 -0.71
CA TYR A 171 -7.07 -1.69 -2.07
C TYR A 171 -7.61 -0.28 -2.29
N GLY A 172 -6.75 0.59 -2.84
CA GLY A 172 -7.07 1.96 -3.21
C GLY A 172 -7.10 2.96 -2.06
N GLU A 173 -6.88 2.55 -0.80
CA GLU A 173 -6.61 3.48 0.29
C GLU A 173 -5.32 4.25 0.00
N SER A 174 -5.33 5.56 0.22
CA SER A 174 -4.18 6.44 -0.03
C SER A 174 -3.80 7.19 1.25
N ALA A 175 -2.61 7.80 1.26
CA ALA A 175 -2.21 8.69 2.35
C ALA A 175 -3.25 9.80 2.62
N LEU A 176 -3.94 10.29 1.57
CA LEU A 176 -5.00 11.30 1.71
C LEU A 176 -6.22 10.77 2.47
N HIS A 177 -6.64 9.52 2.22
CA HIS A 177 -7.72 8.90 3.00
C HIS A 177 -7.34 8.84 4.49
N ILE A 178 -6.13 8.36 4.79
CA ILE A 178 -5.65 8.21 6.16
C ILE A 178 -5.56 9.57 6.87
N ALA A 179 -5.01 10.60 6.21
CA ALA A 179 -4.93 11.95 6.78
C ALA A 179 -6.31 12.54 7.09
N ILE A 180 -7.33 12.29 6.25
CA ILE A 180 -8.71 12.70 6.52
C ILE A 180 -9.29 11.98 7.74
N ILE A 181 -9.06 10.67 7.86
CA ILE A 181 -9.55 9.85 8.99
C ILE A 181 -8.93 10.32 10.31
N VAL A 182 -7.64 10.60 10.31
CA VAL A 182 -6.89 11.14 11.44
C VAL A 182 -7.34 12.56 11.81
N GLY A 183 -7.86 13.31 10.84
CA GLY A 183 -8.30 14.70 11.03
C GLY A 183 -7.15 15.72 11.00
N ASP A 184 -6.02 15.37 10.38
CA ASP A 184 -4.88 16.27 10.21
C ASP A 184 -5.06 17.13 8.95
N PHE A 185 -5.60 18.33 9.16
CA PHE A 185 -5.87 19.28 8.08
C PHE A 185 -4.59 19.73 7.34
N ASP A 186 -3.48 19.91 8.05
CA ASP A 186 -2.22 20.38 7.45
C ASP A 186 -1.67 19.30 6.51
N SER A 187 -1.74 18.04 6.92
CA SER A 187 -1.39 16.89 6.06
C SER A 187 -2.31 16.76 4.86
N VAL A 188 -3.62 16.94 5.03
CA VAL A 188 -4.59 16.94 3.92
C VAL A 188 -4.24 18.02 2.90
N GLN A 189 -3.99 19.24 3.35
CA GLN A 189 -3.61 20.34 2.47
C GLN A 189 -2.32 20.03 1.72
N LEU A 190 -1.29 19.58 2.42
CA LEU A 190 0.02 19.26 1.83
C LEU A 190 -0.07 18.14 0.79
N LEU A 191 -0.85 17.09 1.05
CA LEU A 191 -1.03 15.97 0.12
C LEU A 191 -1.75 16.42 -1.15
N VAL A 192 -2.79 17.25 -1.03
CA VAL A 192 -3.52 17.82 -2.17
C VAL A 192 -2.62 18.74 -2.99
N GLU A 193 -1.86 19.62 -2.35
CA GLU A 193 -0.88 20.49 -3.01
C GLU A 193 0.23 19.70 -3.73
N SER A 194 0.58 18.53 -3.21
CA SER A 194 1.56 17.60 -3.82
C SER A 194 0.98 16.75 -4.96
N GLY A 195 -0.32 16.88 -5.27
CA GLY A 195 -0.95 16.18 -6.39
C GLY A 195 -1.67 14.88 -6.03
N ALA A 196 -1.99 14.64 -4.75
CA ALA A 196 -2.83 13.51 -4.36
C ALA A 196 -4.13 13.47 -5.18
N ASN A 197 -4.52 12.28 -5.64
CA ASN A 197 -5.78 12.10 -6.36
C ASN A 197 -6.96 12.20 -5.39
N VAL A 198 -7.64 13.35 -5.38
CA VAL A 198 -8.83 13.60 -4.53
C VAL A 198 -10.04 12.72 -4.90
N ASN A 199 -10.03 12.08 -6.07
CA ASN A 199 -11.06 11.14 -6.51
C ASN A 199 -10.62 9.67 -6.35
N GLN A 200 -9.49 9.42 -5.69
CA GLN A 200 -9.04 8.06 -5.42
C GLN A 200 -10.10 7.33 -4.59
N ARG A 201 -10.41 6.09 -4.97
CA ARG A 201 -11.42 5.28 -4.28
C ARG A 201 -10.72 4.20 -3.48
N ALA A 202 -11.04 4.11 -2.19
CA ALA A 202 -10.75 2.94 -1.36
C ALA A 202 -11.85 1.90 -1.58
N THR A 203 -11.54 0.80 -2.28
CA THR A 203 -12.51 -0.26 -2.64
C THR A 203 -12.12 -1.64 -2.16
N GLY A 204 -11.03 -1.75 -1.41
CA GLY A 204 -10.62 -2.97 -0.74
C GLY A 204 -11.73 -3.60 0.09
N ARG A 205 -11.61 -4.91 0.32
CA ARG A 205 -12.60 -5.72 1.05
C ARG A 205 -13.00 -5.10 2.39
N PHE A 206 -12.07 -4.45 3.09
CA PHE A 206 -12.31 -3.80 4.36
C PHE A 206 -13.42 -2.73 4.27
N PHE A 207 -13.42 -1.93 3.20
CA PHE A 207 -14.32 -0.79 2.97
C PHE A 207 -15.69 -1.18 2.44
N LEU A 208 -15.91 -2.46 2.11
CA LEU A 208 -17.21 -2.94 1.67
C LEU A 208 -18.19 -3.04 2.86
N PRO A 209 -19.50 -2.86 2.59
CA PRO A 209 -20.58 -3.35 3.43
C PRO A 209 -20.35 -4.80 3.90
N GLU A 210 -20.64 -5.13 5.17
CA GLU A 210 -20.29 -6.44 5.73
C GLU A 210 -21.02 -7.60 5.01
N ASP A 211 -22.22 -7.35 4.52
CA ASP A 211 -23.03 -8.28 3.72
C ASP A 211 -22.46 -8.49 2.30
N GLN A 212 -21.65 -7.56 1.80
CA GLN A 212 -21.00 -7.65 0.48
C GLN A 212 -19.62 -8.33 0.52
N LYS A 213 -19.03 -8.55 1.71
CA LYS A 213 -17.69 -9.16 1.86
C LYS A 213 -17.62 -10.66 1.54
N LYS A 214 -18.76 -11.37 1.58
CA LYS A 214 -18.82 -12.84 1.38
C LYS A 214 -19.33 -13.24 -0.01
N GLY A 215 -19.97 -12.33 -0.71
CA GLY A 215 -20.48 -12.51 -2.06
C GLY A 215 -20.98 -11.17 -2.54
N TYR A 216 -20.24 -10.54 -3.45
CA TYR A 216 -20.63 -9.25 -4.00
C TYR A 216 -21.93 -9.43 -4.79
N THR A 217 -23.04 -8.91 -4.25
CA THR A 217 -24.35 -8.95 -4.92
C THR A 217 -24.65 -7.65 -5.65
N GLY A 218 -23.86 -6.60 -5.41
CA GLY A 218 -24.06 -5.25 -5.93
C GLY A 218 -25.18 -4.48 -5.21
N ASN A 219 -25.90 -5.11 -4.28
CA ASN A 219 -26.99 -4.51 -3.51
C ASN A 219 -26.82 -4.81 -2.03
N THR A 220 -26.72 -3.76 -1.21
CA THR A 220 -26.62 -3.90 0.24
C THR A 220 -27.96 -4.26 0.86
N ASN A 221 -27.94 -5.00 1.96
CA ASN A 221 -29.11 -5.26 2.80
C ASN A 221 -29.37 -4.19 3.87
N TYR A 222 -28.61 -3.10 3.86
CA TYR A 222 -28.87 -1.91 4.67
C TYR A 222 -30.11 -1.16 4.15
N GLU A 223 -31.00 -0.77 5.08
CA GLU A 223 -32.21 0.03 4.80
C GLU A 223 -31.90 1.47 4.39
#